data_AF-A0A9Q1EIX1-F1
#
_entry.id   AF-A0A9Q1EIX1-F1
#
_cell.length_a   1.000
_cell.length_b   1.000
_cell.length_c   1.000
_cell.angle_alpha   90.00
_cell.angle_beta   90.00
_cell.angle_gamma   90.00
#
_symmetry.space_group_name_H-M   'P 1'
#
loop_
_entity.id
_entity.type
_entity.pdbx_description
1 polymer ?
#
loop_
_entity_poly.entity_id
_entity_poly.type
_entity_poly.pdbx_seq_one_letter_code
_entity_poly.pdbx_strand_id
1 'polypeptide(L)'
;MRHIQVDSYGACLHNRDLPAHLQDSAAMDEPGFLRILAQYKFILAFENAVCDDYVTEKLWRPLKLGVVPVYYGAPNVRVWLPSNRSAVVVDPNESPARLARFLKRLDENDEEYEAYLEWKLRGQVSNRGLLTEMRNRKWGVQDLTRENYIDVFECMVCNRVWENLNRRKEGLTPKTWQAEASHLSCPPPRTFGFSGGPTGGASLKGMWRPSYEQSKREARALRLLVERNRNFTMEQFWKQVFAD
;
A
#
# COMPACT_ATOMS: atom_id res chain seq x y z
N MET A 1 -8.74 -19.37 10.68
CA MET A 1 -9.89 -20.18 10.21
C MET A 1 -10.56 -20.96 11.34
N ARG A 2 -10.61 -20.44 12.59
CA ARG A 2 -11.24 -21.16 13.72
C ARG A 2 -12.68 -20.70 14.00
N HIS A 3 -13.00 -19.45 13.71
CA HIS A 3 -14.28 -18.83 14.05
C HIS A 3 -15.19 -18.58 12.84
N ILE A 4 -14.60 -18.62 11.64
CA ILE A 4 -15.24 -18.49 10.33
C ILE A 4 -14.39 -19.29 9.33
N GLN A 5 -15.05 -19.98 8.41
CA GLN A 5 -14.38 -20.66 7.30
C GLN A 5 -13.80 -19.60 6.37
N VAL A 6 -12.55 -19.78 5.95
CA VAL A 6 -11.89 -18.88 5.01
C VAL A 6 -11.18 -19.75 4.00
N ASP A 7 -11.42 -19.48 2.73
CA ASP A 7 -10.69 -20.12 1.65
C ASP A 7 -9.41 -19.33 1.38
N SER A 8 -8.28 -20.02 1.42
CA SER A 8 -6.95 -19.49 1.21
C SER A 8 -6.31 -20.19 0.02
N TYR A 9 -6.18 -19.42 -1.05
CA TYR A 9 -5.63 -19.86 -2.31
C TYR A 9 -4.11 -19.71 -2.42
N GLY A 10 -3.52 -18.79 -1.65
CA GLY A 10 -2.08 -18.58 -1.63
C GLY A 10 -1.34 -19.66 -0.86
N ALA A 11 0.00 -19.62 -0.90
CA ALA A 11 0.85 -20.57 -0.18
C ALA A 11 0.70 -20.50 1.36
N CYS A 12 0.29 -19.34 1.90
CA CYS A 12 0.08 -19.17 3.34
C CYS A 12 -1.26 -19.76 3.78
N LEU A 13 -1.24 -20.67 4.77
CA LEU A 13 -2.45 -21.33 5.29
C LEU A 13 -3.33 -21.92 4.17
N HIS A 14 -2.69 -22.44 3.13
CA HIS A 14 -3.34 -22.93 1.92
C HIS A 14 -4.37 -24.01 2.25
N ASN A 15 -5.58 -23.88 1.69
CA ASN A 15 -6.64 -24.88 1.84
C ASN A 15 -7.57 -25.00 0.63
N ARG A 16 -7.32 -24.24 -0.45
CA ARG A 16 -8.12 -24.28 -1.67
C ARG A 16 -7.24 -24.00 -2.88
N ASP A 17 -7.37 -24.82 -3.92
CA ASP A 17 -6.55 -24.70 -5.12
C ASP A 17 -7.09 -23.65 -6.10
N LEU A 18 -6.17 -22.92 -6.75
CA LEU A 18 -6.46 -22.17 -7.96
C LEU A 18 -6.30 -23.08 -9.19
N PRO A 19 -7.06 -22.84 -10.28
CA PRO A 19 -6.76 -23.43 -11.57
C PRO A 19 -5.28 -23.21 -11.95
N ALA A 20 -4.64 -24.21 -12.56
CA ALA A 20 -3.19 -24.21 -12.79
C ALA A 20 -2.67 -22.94 -13.49
N HIS A 21 -3.41 -22.42 -14.48
CA HIS A 21 -3.04 -21.20 -15.20
C HIS A 21 -3.14 -19.92 -14.37
N LEU A 22 -3.81 -19.94 -13.22
CA LEU A 22 -3.98 -18.80 -12.30
C LEU A 22 -3.10 -18.91 -11.04
N GLN A 23 -2.24 -19.93 -10.94
CA GLN A 23 -1.37 -20.12 -9.78
C GLN A 23 -0.19 -19.14 -9.76
N ASP A 24 0.19 -18.61 -10.93
CA ASP A 24 1.26 -17.61 -11.01
C ASP A 24 0.80 -16.24 -10.49
N SER A 25 1.67 -15.56 -9.75
CA SER A 25 1.42 -14.20 -9.27
C SER A 25 1.15 -13.18 -10.37
N ALA A 26 1.70 -13.37 -11.57
CA ALA A 26 1.44 -12.53 -12.74
C ALA A 26 -0.02 -12.63 -13.21
N ALA A 27 -0.72 -13.72 -12.90
CA ALA A 27 -2.12 -13.94 -13.28
C ALA A 27 -3.14 -13.27 -12.33
N MET A 28 -2.68 -12.57 -11.27
CA MET A 28 -3.57 -11.99 -10.24
C MET A 28 -4.43 -10.81 -10.70
N ASP A 29 -4.19 -10.30 -11.90
CA ASP A 29 -5.04 -9.29 -12.55
C ASP A 29 -5.81 -9.86 -13.76
N GLU A 30 -5.67 -11.17 -14.04
CA GLU A 30 -6.42 -11.83 -15.11
C GLU A 30 -7.92 -11.93 -14.79
N PRO A 31 -8.80 -11.84 -15.80
CA PRO A 31 -10.25 -11.95 -15.60
C PRO A 31 -10.68 -13.23 -14.88
N GLY A 32 -9.99 -14.35 -15.10
CA GLY A 32 -10.27 -15.62 -14.44
C GLY A 32 -10.07 -15.55 -12.92
N PHE A 33 -8.96 -14.96 -12.49
CA PHE A 33 -8.66 -14.75 -11.07
C PHE A 33 -9.64 -13.77 -10.43
N LEU A 34 -9.92 -12.65 -11.10
CA LEU A 34 -10.90 -11.66 -10.65
C LEU A 34 -12.31 -12.26 -10.50
N ARG A 35 -12.71 -13.18 -11.39
CA ARG A 35 -14.00 -13.87 -11.30
C ARG A 35 -14.08 -14.81 -10.11
N ILE A 36 -12.99 -15.46 -9.71
CA ILE A 36 -12.94 -16.27 -8.49
C ILE A 36 -13.12 -15.38 -7.26
N LEU A 37 -12.39 -14.27 -7.20
CA LEU A 37 -12.49 -13.33 -6.07
C LEU A 37 -13.88 -12.71 -5.93
N ALA A 38 -14.54 -12.39 -7.05
CA ALA A 38 -15.88 -11.81 -7.07
C ALA A 38 -16.99 -12.75 -6.53
N GLN A 39 -16.71 -14.03 -6.31
CA GLN A 39 -17.66 -14.97 -5.70
C GLN A 39 -17.76 -14.82 -4.16
N TYR A 40 -16.84 -14.08 -3.54
CA TYR A 40 -16.79 -13.90 -2.09
C TYR A 40 -17.44 -12.58 -1.67
N LYS A 41 -18.16 -12.58 -0.54
CA LYS A 41 -18.66 -11.35 0.09
C LYS A 41 -17.56 -10.54 0.78
N PHE A 42 -16.54 -11.23 1.29
CA PHE A 42 -15.42 -10.61 2.01
C PHE A 42 -14.08 -11.13 1.50
N ILE A 43 -13.09 -10.24 1.43
CA ILE A 43 -11.68 -10.59 1.15
C ILE A 43 -10.79 -10.02 2.25
N LEU A 44 -9.91 -10.84 2.83
CA LEU A 44 -8.89 -10.39 3.75
C LEU A 44 -7.82 -9.59 2.98
N ALA A 45 -7.83 -8.28 3.13
CA ALA A 45 -6.98 -7.32 2.44
C ALA A 45 -5.87 -6.82 3.37
N PHE A 46 -5.02 -7.74 3.84
CA PHE A 46 -3.97 -7.40 4.82
C PHE A 46 -2.66 -7.07 4.13
N GLU A 47 -2.06 -5.94 4.50
CA GLU A 47 -0.75 -5.56 4.01
C GLU A 47 0.37 -6.35 4.69
N ASN A 48 1.55 -6.37 4.07
CA ASN A 48 2.70 -7.09 4.61
C ASN A 48 3.29 -6.44 5.87
N ALA A 49 3.02 -5.15 6.06
CA ALA A 49 3.48 -4.34 7.19
C ALA A 49 2.45 -3.26 7.53
N VAL A 50 2.56 -2.73 8.74
CA VAL A 50 1.73 -1.60 9.21
C VAL A 50 2.55 -0.32 9.06
N CYS A 51 2.11 0.57 8.18
CA CYS A 51 2.67 1.90 7.99
C CYS A 51 1.63 2.84 7.38
N ASP A 52 1.63 4.11 7.79
CA ASP A 52 0.81 5.15 7.16
C ASP A 52 1.04 5.19 5.65
N ASP A 53 -0.05 5.37 4.91
CA ASP A 53 -0.08 5.44 3.44
C ASP A 53 0.39 4.18 2.68
N TYR A 54 0.79 3.10 3.38
CA TYR A 54 1.07 1.81 2.75
C TYR A 54 -0.22 1.07 2.40
N VAL A 55 -0.83 1.50 1.30
CA VAL A 55 -2.08 0.96 0.75
C VAL A 55 -1.84 0.44 -0.66
N THR A 56 -2.04 -0.86 -0.88
CA THR A 56 -1.69 -1.53 -2.13
C THR A 56 -2.91 -2.08 -2.87
N GLU A 57 -2.69 -2.87 -3.91
CA GLU A 57 -3.73 -3.54 -4.69
C GLU A 57 -4.67 -4.40 -3.82
N LYS A 58 -4.21 -4.84 -2.64
CA LYS A 58 -4.99 -5.67 -1.71
C LYS A 58 -6.27 -5.00 -1.26
N LEU A 59 -6.23 -3.68 -1.02
CA LEU A 59 -7.44 -2.90 -0.72
C LEU A 59 -8.25 -2.63 -1.99
N TRP A 60 -7.60 -2.21 -3.07
CA TRP A 60 -8.29 -1.69 -4.26
C TRP A 60 -8.97 -2.78 -5.09
N ARG A 61 -8.37 -3.97 -5.19
CA ARG A 61 -8.90 -5.11 -5.95
C ARG A 61 -10.31 -5.52 -5.48
N PRO A 62 -10.58 -5.83 -4.21
CA PRO A 62 -11.93 -6.15 -3.74
C PRO A 62 -12.93 -5.01 -3.95
N LEU A 63 -12.55 -3.75 -3.68
CA LEU A 63 -13.41 -2.58 -3.95
C LEU A 63 -13.83 -2.52 -5.44
N LYS A 64 -12.87 -2.73 -6.35
CA LYS A 64 -13.12 -2.80 -7.81
C LYS A 64 -14.05 -3.95 -8.19
N LEU A 65 -14.05 -5.06 -7.44
CA LEU A 65 -14.92 -6.22 -7.67
C LEU A 65 -16.30 -6.11 -7.00
N GLY A 66 -16.48 -5.18 -6.06
CA GLY A 66 -17.74 -5.06 -5.30
C GLY A 66 -17.80 -6.04 -4.14
N VAL A 67 -16.63 -6.44 -3.66
CA VAL A 67 -16.42 -7.29 -2.50
C VAL A 67 -15.97 -6.41 -1.35
N VAL A 68 -16.44 -6.67 -0.13
CA VAL A 68 -16.08 -5.86 1.03
C VAL A 68 -14.69 -6.29 1.54
N PRO A 69 -13.64 -5.43 1.43
CA PRO A 69 -12.35 -5.74 2.02
C PRO A 69 -12.42 -5.72 3.55
N VAL A 70 -11.81 -6.72 4.16
CA VAL A 70 -11.47 -6.75 5.58
C VAL A 70 -10.00 -6.36 5.68
N TYR A 71 -9.75 -5.08 5.96
CA TYR A 71 -8.46 -4.45 5.75
C TYR A 71 -7.67 -4.29 7.05
N TYR A 72 -6.35 -4.56 6.97
CA TYR A 72 -5.40 -4.23 8.01
C TYR A 72 -4.03 -3.89 7.39
N GLY A 73 -3.47 -2.74 7.71
CA GLY A 73 -2.26 -2.23 7.05
C GLY A 73 -1.97 -0.81 7.49
N ALA A 74 -2.34 0.17 6.67
CA ALA A 74 -2.19 1.59 6.98
C ALA A 74 -3.15 2.05 8.09
N PRO A 75 -2.66 2.59 9.23
CA PRO A 75 -3.50 3.15 10.29
C PRO A 75 -4.43 4.26 9.79
N ASN A 76 -3.96 5.06 8.83
CA ASN A 76 -4.68 6.16 8.24
C ASN A 76 -5.55 5.78 7.03
N VAL A 77 -5.73 4.49 6.69
CA VAL A 77 -6.43 4.02 5.46
C VAL A 77 -7.78 4.68 5.20
N ARG A 78 -8.50 5.12 6.25
CA ARG A 78 -9.81 5.76 6.13
C ARG A 78 -9.79 7.02 5.26
N VAL A 79 -8.65 7.71 5.15
CA VAL A 79 -8.50 8.87 4.25
C VAL A 79 -8.54 8.49 2.77
N TRP A 80 -8.32 7.21 2.45
CA TRP A 80 -8.28 6.66 1.10
C TRP A 80 -9.55 5.85 0.74
N LEU A 81 -10.44 5.58 1.70
CA LEU A 81 -11.65 4.80 1.46
C LEU A 81 -12.70 5.59 0.64
N PRO A 82 -13.41 4.96 -0.31
CA PRO A 82 -14.50 5.61 -1.03
C PRO A 82 -15.61 6.18 -0.14
N SER A 83 -15.89 5.51 0.99
CA SER A 83 -16.82 5.96 2.02
C SER A 83 -16.43 5.39 3.39
N ASN A 84 -17.04 5.87 4.47
CA ASN A 84 -16.84 5.29 5.81
C ASN A 84 -17.31 3.82 5.92
N ARG A 85 -18.20 3.39 5.01
CA ARG A 85 -18.68 2.02 4.85
C ARG A 85 -18.31 1.53 3.46
N SER A 86 -17.02 1.34 3.23
CA SER A 86 -16.51 0.65 2.02
C SER A 86 -15.56 -0.48 2.36
N ALA A 87 -15.10 -0.56 3.62
CA ALA A 87 -14.19 -1.58 4.12
C ALA A 87 -14.46 -1.84 5.60
N VAL A 88 -14.20 -3.07 6.05
CA VAL A 88 -14.10 -3.42 7.47
C VAL A 88 -12.65 -3.23 7.88
N VAL A 89 -12.34 -2.09 8.51
CA VAL A 89 -10.98 -1.82 9.04
C VAL A 89 -10.81 -2.56 10.36
N VAL A 90 -9.84 -3.47 10.42
CA VAL A 90 -9.58 -4.33 11.59
C VAL A 90 -8.93 -3.52 12.71
N ASP A 91 -9.48 -3.64 13.91
CA ASP A 91 -8.82 -3.19 15.14
C ASP A 91 -7.92 -4.31 15.67
N PRO A 92 -6.59 -4.12 15.71
CA PRO A 92 -5.67 -5.15 16.20
C PRO A 92 -5.78 -5.42 17.70
N ASN A 93 -6.46 -4.57 18.47
CA ASN A 93 -6.70 -4.78 19.90
C ASN A 93 -7.92 -5.69 20.16
N GLU A 94 -8.73 -5.97 19.15
CA GLU A 94 -9.87 -6.87 19.27
C GLU A 94 -9.51 -8.32 18.92
N SER A 95 -10.24 -9.28 19.50
CA SER A 95 -10.01 -10.69 19.21
C SER A 95 -10.52 -11.09 17.82
N PRO A 96 -9.87 -12.02 17.11
CA PRO A 96 -10.37 -12.55 15.84
C PRO A 96 -11.78 -13.14 15.92
N ALA A 97 -12.21 -13.63 17.09
CA ALA A 97 -13.57 -14.11 17.32
C ALA A 97 -14.62 -12.98 17.26
N ARG A 98 -14.28 -11.77 17.70
CA ARG A 98 -15.15 -10.60 17.59
C ARG A 98 -15.30 -10.16 16.13
N LEU A 99 -14.20 -10.09 15.39
CA LEU A 99 -14.23 -9.83 13.95
C LEU A 99 -15.09 -10.88 13.21
N ALA A 100 -14.91 -12.17 13.51
CA ALA A 100 -15.71 -13.23 12.90
C ALA A 100 -17.21 -13.10 13.19
N ARG A 101 -17.61 -12.78 14.43
CA ARG A 101 -19.01 -12.51 14.77
C ARG A 101 -19.57 -11.31 14.01
N PHE A 102 -18.78 -10.24 13.88
CA PHE A 102 -19.16 -9.06 13.11
C PHE A 102 -19.40 -9.40 11.64
N LEU A 103 -18.48 -10.15 11.01
CA LEU A 103 -18.61 -10.56 9.61
C LEU A 103 -19.79 -11.51 9.37
N LYS A 104 -20.08 -12.44 10.30
CA LYS A 104 -21.27 -13.30 10.22
C LYS A 104 -22.57 -12.51 10.30
N ARG A 105 -22.64 -11.50 11.19
CA ARG A 105 -23.82 -10.62 11.25
C ARG A 105 -24.04 -9.87 9.93
N LEU A 106 -22.96 -9.34 9.33
CA LEU A 106 -23.06 -8.72 8.01
C LEU A 106 -23.47 -9.75 6.95
N ASP A 107 -22.96 -10.98 7.02
CA ASP A 107 -23.32 -12.03 6.08
C ASP A 107 -24.80 -12.41 6.14
N GLU A 108 -25.38 -12.46 7.35
CA GLU A 108 -26.76 -12.82 7.63
C GLU A 108 -27.77 -11.68 7.40
N ASN A 109 -27.29 -10.44 7.17
CA ASN A 109 -28.13 -9.27 6.96
C ASN A 109 -27.71 -8.52 5.69
N ASP A 110 -28.44 -8.76 4.60
CA ASP A 110 -28.16 -8.18 3.29
C ASP A 110 -28.22 -6.64 3.30
N GLU A 111 -29.13 -6.03 4.07
CA GLU A 111 -29.20 -4.56 4.17
C GLU A 111 -27.94 -4.00 4.83
N GLU A 112 -27.47 -4.62 5.91
CA GLU A 112 -26.22 -4.22 6.57
C GLU A 112 -24.99 -4.42 5.66
N TYR A 113 -24.97 -5.49 4.88
CA TYR A 113 -23.89 -5.78 3.92
C TYR A 113 -23.89 -4.81 2.74
N GLU A 114 -25.06 -4.58 2.11
CA GLU A 114 -25.21 -3.69 0.97
C GLU A 114 -24.87 -2.24 1.31
N ALA A 115 -25.06 -1.81 2.56
CA ALA A 115 -24.58 -0.53 3.05
C ALA A 115 -23.05 -0.33 2.88
N TYR A 116 -22.25 -1.41 2.80
CA TYR A 116 -20.82 -1.32 2.47
C TYR A 116 -20.53 -1.17 0.97
N LEU A 117 -21.53 -1.40 0.12
CA LEU A 117 -21.42 -1.36 -1.34
C LEU A 117 -22.20 -0.19 -1.95
N GLU A 118 -22.99 0.54 -1.16
CA GLU A 118 -23.83 1.65 -1.60
C GLU A 118 -23.06 2.71 -2.42
N TRP A 119 -21.84 3.06 -1.99
CA TRP A 119 -20.96 4.00 -2.70
C TRP A 119 -20.70 3.57 -4.15
N LYS A 120 -20.64 2.25 -4.39
CA LYS A 120 -20.41 1.68 -5.71
C LYS A 120 -21.70 1.52 -6.50
N LEU A 121 -22.76 1.02 -5.87
CA LEU A 121 -24.08 0.84 -6.49
C LEU A 121 -24.66 2.16 -6.99
N ARG A 122 -24.47 3.25 -6.22
CA ARG A 122 -24.91 4.59 -6.59
C ARG A 122 -23.88 5.38 -7.40
N GLY A 123 -22.66 4.88 -7.53
CA GLY A 123 -21.55 5.62 -8.14
C GLY A 123 -21.15 6.89 -7.38
N GLN A 124 -21.34 6.91 -6.06
CA GLN A 124 -21.14 8.07 -5.20
C GLN A 124 -20.01 7.82 -4.19
N VAL A 125 -18.83 8.37 -4.48
CA VAL A 125 -17.72 8.46 -3.53
C VAL A 125 -17.95 9.65 -2.60
N SER A 126 -18.11 9.41 -1.30
CA SER A 126 -18.38 10.47 -0.32
C SER A 126 -17.10 11.10 0.23
N ASN A 127 -15.96 10.42 0.11
CA ASN A 127 -14.67 10.93 0.54
C ASN A 127 -14.17 12.06 -0.38
N ARG A 128 -14.29 13.30 0.11
CA ARG A 128 -13.87 14.52 -0.61
C ARG A 128 -12.36 14.65 -0.76
N GLY A 129 -11.59 14.12 0.19
CA GLY A 129 -10.13 14.08 0.11
C GLY A 129 -9.69 13.22 -1.07
N LEU A 130 -10.16 11.97 -1.11
CA LEU A 130 -9.90 11.06 -2.22
C LEU A 130 -10.30 11.64 -3.58
N LEU A 131 -11.49 12.25 -3.68
CA LEU A 131 -11.93 12.88 -4.92
C LEU A 131 -11.05 14.05 -5.36
N THR A 132 -10.59 14.86 -4.40
CA THR A 132 -9.68 15.98 -4.65
C THR A 132 -8.33 15.47 -5.16
N GLU A 133 -7.76 14.46 -4.49
CA GLU A 133 -6.51 13.83 -4.91
C GLU A 133 -6.63 13.24 -6.32
N MET A 134 -7.67 12.45 -6.59
CA MET A 134 -7.87 11.82 -7.89
C MET A 134 -8.08 12.83 -9.03
N ARG A 135 -8.70 13.99 -8.75
CA ARG A 135 -8.87 15.08 -9.73
C ARG A 135 -7.58 15.84 -9.99
N ASN A 136 -6.82 16.12 -8.93
CA ASN A 136 -5.64 16.98 -9.01
C ASN A 136 -4.36 16.21 -9.39
N ARG A 137 -4.38 14.89 -9.27
CA ARG A 137 -3.27 14.01 -9.64
C ARG A 137 -2.93 14.16 -11.13
N LYS A 138 -1.67 14.50 -11.39
CA LYS A 138 -1.15 14.73 -12.75
C LYS A 138 -0.65 13.46 -13.45
N TRP A 139 -0.24 12.45 -12.68
CA TRP A 139 0.27 11.20 -13.24
C TRP A 139 -0.83 10.17 -13.48
N GLY A 140 -0.57 9.20 -14.36
CA GLY A 140 -1.35 7.99 -14.57
C GLY A 140 -0.87 6.81 -13.69
N VAL A 141 -1.69 5.77 -13.58
CA VAL A 141 -1.24 4.44 -13.12
C VAL A 141 -1.63 3.48 -14.24
N GLN A 142 -0.64 2.78 -14.83
CA GLN A 142 -0.88 1.87 -15.96
C GLN A 142 -1.60 2.53 -17.15
N ASP A 143 -1.42 3.84 -17.33
CA ASP A 143 -2.00 4.63 -18.42
C ASP A 143 -0.86 5.19 -19.26
N LEU A 144 -0.63 4.59 -20.42
CA LEU A 144 0.44 5.01 -21.35
C LEU A 144 0.17 6.37 -22.00
N THR A 145 -1.04 6.91 -21.87
CA THR A 145 -1.41 8.23 -22.41
C THR A 145 -1.10 9.38 -21.45
N ARG A 146 -0.71 9.05 -20.21
CA ARG A 146 -0.37 10.02 -19.16
C ARG A 146 1.07 9.84 -18.71
N GLU A 147 1.66 10.92 -18.23
CA GLU A 147 2.94 10.88 -17.53
C GLU A 147 2.87 9.91 -16.34
N ASN A 148 3.93 9.14 -16.11
CA ASN A 148 3.98 8.28 -14.94
C ASN A 148 4.42 9.11 -13.70
N TYR A 149 4.32 8.52 -12.51
CA TYR A 149 4.62 9.25 -11.26
C TYR A 149 6.09 9.65 -11.13
N ILE A 150 7.02 8.91 -11.76
CA ILE A 150 8.43 9.25 -11.82
C ILE A 150 8.61 10.48 -12.71
N ASP A 151 8.04 10.50 -13.92
CA ASP A 151 8.16 11.63 -14.84
C ASP A 151 7.65 12.93 -14.20
N VAL A 152 6.47 12.88 -13.56
CA VAL A 152 5.90 14.05 -12.88
C VAL A 152 6.77 14.49 -11.70
N PHE A 153 7.37 13.55 -10.96
CA PHE A 153 8.28 13.87 -9.87
C PHE A 153 9.57 14.53 -10.39
N GLU A 154 10.18 13.98 -11.44
CA GLU A 154 11.36 14.54 -12.08
C GLU A 154 11.09 15.95 -12.62
N CYS A 155 9.96 16.13 -13.32
CA CYS A 155 9.49 17.44 -13.77
C CYS A 155 9.30 18.42 -12.60
N MET A 156 8.72 17.98 -11.48
CA MET A 156 8.58 18.80 -10.27
C MET A 156 9.96 19.25 -9.74
N VAL A 157 10.93 18.34 -9.67
CA VAL A 157 12.30 18.66 -9.23
C VAL A 157 12.96 19.65 -10.18
N CYS A 158 12.91 19.39 -11.49
CA CYS A 158 13.48 20.26 -12.53
C CYS A 158 12.89 21.67 -12.47
N ASN A 159 11.57 21.80 -12.36
CA ASN A 159 10.89 23.09 -12.24
C ASN A 159 11.34 23.87 -11.00
N ARG A 160 11.49 23.20 -9.86
CA ARG A 160 11.98 23.81 -8.61
C ARG A 160 13.42 24.30 -8.74
N VAL A 161 14.30 23.51 -9.37
CA VAL A 161 15.69 23.92 -9.63
C VAL A 161 15.71 25.13 -10.56
N TRP A 162 14.96 25.09 -11.67
CA TRP A 162 14.88 26.17 -12.64
C TRP A 162 14.34 27.47 -12.02
N GLU A 163 13.28 27.39 -11.20
CA GLU A 163 12.75 28.54 -10.46
C GLU A 163 13.85 29.18 -9.61
N ASN A 164 14.60 28.39 -8.85
CA ASN A 164 15.68 28.90 -8.02
C ASN A 164 16.84 29.51 -8.81
N LEU A 165 17.16 28.97 -9.99
CA LEU A 165 18.15 29.57 -10.89
C LEU A 165 17.71 30.96 -11.36
N ASN A 166 16.43 31.13 -11.74
CA ASN A 166 15.91 32.43 -12.15
C ASN A 166 15.84 33.43 -11.00
N ARG A 167 15.37 33.00 -9.83
CA ARG A 167 15.36 33.85 -8.63
C ARG A 167 16.75 34.40 -8.31
N ARG A 168 17.80 33.56 -8.42
CA ARG A 168 19.18 34.01 -8.24
C ARG A 168 19.60 35.07 -9.26
N LYS A 169 19.22 34.93 -10.53
CA LYS A 169 19.50 35.94 -11.57
C LYS A 169 18.81 37.28 -11.28
N GLU A 170 17.65 37.23 -10.66
CA GLU A 170 16.87 38.40 -10.24
C GLU A 170 17.30 38.98 -8.87
N GLY A 171 18.32 38.42 -8.22
CA GLY A 171 18.76 38.83 -6.88
C GLY A 171 17.81 38.42 -5.75
N LEU A 172 16.89 37.48 -6.00
CA LEU A 172 15.89 36.99 -5.05
C LEU A 172 16.30 35.67 -4.39
N THR A 173 15.81 35.48 -3.15
CA THR A 173 15.78 34.21 -2.38
C THR A 173 17.02 33.36 -2.56
N PRO A 174 17.07 32.02 -2.63
CA PRO A 174 16.16 31.05 -3.28
C PRO A 174 15.05 30.51 -2.38
N LYS A 175 14.16 29.66 -2.92
CA LYS A 175 13.14 28.93 -2.16
C LYS A 175 13.73 27.60 -1.72
N THR A 176 13.51 27.23 -0.47
CA THR A 176 13.96 25.95 0.07
C THR A 176 12.76 25.01 0.16
N TRP A 177 12.85 23.86 -0.50
CA TRP A 177 11.90 22.77 -0.34
C TRP A 177 12.63 21.65 0.40
N GLN A 178 12.37 21.51 1.71
CA GLN A 178 12.87 20.39 2.48
C GLN A 178 11.77 19.34 2.59
N ALA A 179 12.05 18.14 2.10
CA ALA A 179 11.34 16.97 2.60
C ALA A 179 11.92 16.68 3.99
N GLU A 180 11.07 16.65 5.00
CA GLU A 180 11.49 16.22 6.34
C GLU A 180 11.85 14.72 6.30
N ALA A 181 12.76 14.29 7.17
CA ALA A 181 13.10 12.86 7.29
C ALA A 181 11.88 11.99 7.65
N SER A 182 10.85 12.61 8.23
CA SER A 182 9.57 12.02 8.60
C SER A 182 8.58 11.89 7.44
N HIS A 183 8.82 12.54 6.28
CA HIS A 183 7.81 12.71 5.22
C HIS A 183 7.31 11.38 4.64
N LEU A 184 8.10 10.30 4.72
CA LEU A 184 7.72 8.93 4.38
C LEU A 184 8.25 7.93 5.43
N SER A 185 8.40 8.36 6.68
CA SER A 185 8.96 7.49 7.71
C SER A 185 7.93 6.46 8.17
N CYS A 186 8.12 5.21 7.76
CA CYS A 186 7.46 4.09 8.39
C CYS A 186 8.19 3.69 9.67
N PRO A 187 7.48 3.32 10.76
CA PRO A 187 8.12 2.57 11.82
C PRO A 187 8.70 1.26 11.24
N PRO A 188 9.72 0.67 11.88
CA PRO A 188 10.24 -0.63 11.46
C PRO A 188 9.11 -1.63 11.29
N PRO A 189 9.09 -2.41 10.19
CA PRO A 189 7.98 -3.30 9.87
C PRO A 189 7.77 -4.26 11.03
N ARG A 190 6.55 -4.23 11.57
CA ARG A 190 6.12 -5.14 12.63
C ARG A 190 5.65 -6.43 11.98
N THR A 191 6.33 -7.53 12.27
CA THR A 191 5.87 -8.87 11.89
C THR A 191 4.58 -9.20 12.64
N PHE A 192 3.55 -9.65 11.93
CA PHE A 192 2.32 -10.08 12.57
C PHE A 192 2.58 -11.32 13.44
N GLY A 193 2.31 -11.22 14.73
CA GLY A 193 2.44 -12.30 15.72
C GLY A 193 1.30 -13.32 15.65
N PHE A 194 0.85 -13.71 14.46
CA PHE A 194 -0.15 -14.77 14.35
C PHE A 194 0.48 -16.10 14.79
N SER A 195 0.03 -16.63 15.91
CA SER A 195 0.46 -17.93 16.44
C SER A 195 0.11 -19.03 15.43
N GLY A 196 1.13 -19.74 14.90
CA GLY A 196 0.93 -20.96 14.10
C GLY A 196 1.30 -20.90 12.61
N GLY A 197 2.21 -20.01 12.18
CA GLY A 197 2.79 -20.09 10.82
C GLY A 197 3.86 -21.20 10.70
N PRO A 198 4.09 -21.78 9.51
CA PRO A 198 5.06 -22.86 9.32
C PRO A 198 6.47 -22.39 9.71
N THR A 199 7.12 -23.18 10.55
CA THR A 199 8.45 -22.92 11.16
C THR A 199 9.63 -23.21 10.23
N GLY A 200 9.41 -23.42 8.94
CA GLY A 200 10.34 -24.18 8.09
C GLY A 200 10.72 -23.58 6.74
N GLY A 201 10.63 -22.26 6.54
CA GLY A 201 11.18 -21.62 5.35
C GLY A 201 11.76 -20.28 5.71
N ALA A 202 12.88 -19.90 5.08
CA ALA A 202 13.41 -18.53 5.11
C ALA A 202 12.33 -17.60 4.54
N SER A 203 11.37 -17.25 5.38
CA SER A 203 10.17 -16.56 4.98
C SER A 203 10.59 -15.21 4.44
N LEU A 204 10.00 -14.76 3.33
CA LEU A 204 10.06 -13.36 2.92
C LEU A 204 9.82 -12.42 4.12
N LYS A 205 9.00 -12.82 5.11
CA LYS A 205 8.80 -12.13 6.40
C LYS A 205 10.10 -11.84 7.18
N GLY A 206 11.07 -12.75 7.16
CA GLY A 206 12.38 -12.57 7.78
C GLY A 206 13.30 -11.61 7.02
N MET A 207 13.02 -11.36 5.73
CA MET A 207 13.80 -10.44 4.90
C MET A 207 13.38 -8.97 5.09
N TRP A 208 12.10 -8.70 5.38
CA TRP A 208 11.58 -7.32 5.46
C TRP A 208 12.30 -6.43 6.47
N ARG A 209 12.64 -6.96 7.66
CA ARG A 209 13.38 -6.20 8.68
C ARG A 209 14.81 -5.88 8.24
N PRO A 210 15.64 -6.87 7.81
CA PRO A 210 16.94 -6.60 7.19
C PRO A 210 16.86 -5.62 6.02
N SER A 211 15.92 -5.79 5.09
CA SER A 211 15.73 -4.89 3.95
C SER A 211 15.40 -3.47 4.40
N TYR A 212 14.52 -3.29 5.39
CA TYR A 212 14.20 -1.98 5.96
C TYR A 212 15.44 -1.29 6.55
N GLU A 213 16.23 -1.99 7.36
CA GLU A 213 17.46 -1.40 7.93
C GLU A 213 18.52 -1.13 6.86
N GLN A 214 18.63 -1.99 5.84
CA GLN A 214 19.50 -1.78 4.70
C GLN A 214 19.10 -0.51 3.92
N SER A 215 17.82 -0.35 3.60
CA SER A 215 17.31 0.85 2.90
C SER A 215 17.54 2.13 3.71
N LYS A 216 17.49 2.08 5.04
CA LYS A 216 17.85 3.24 5.89
C LYS A 216 19.32 3.62 5.76
N ARG A 217 20.22 2.64 5.73
CA ARG A 217 21.66 2.88 5.52
C ARG A 217 21.92 3.47 4.14
N GLU A 218 21.28 2.93 3.11
CA GLU A 218 21.32 3.44 1.74
C GLU A 218 20.82 4.87 1.63
N ALA A 219 19.66 5.19 2.22
CA ALA A 219 19.12 6.55 2.24
C ALA A 219 20.05 7.54 2.95
N ARG A 220 20.64 7.14 4.09
CA ARG A 220 21.62 7.97 4.83
C ARG A 220 22.88 8.22 3.98
N ALA A 221 23.42 7.18 3.36
CA ALA A 221 24.60 7.28 2.52
C ALA A 221 24.34 8.20 1.32
N LEU A 222 23.20 8.02 0.65
CA LEU A 222 22.80 8.85 -0.48
C LEU A 222 22.66 10.31 -0.06
N ARG A 223 22.01 10.59 1.08
CA ARG A 223 21.88 11.95 1.62
C ARG A 223 23.25 12.61 1.83
N LEU A 224 24.17 11.93 2.52
CA LEU A 224 25.51 12.47 2.79
C LEU A 224 26.28 12.78 1.49
N LEU A 225 26.20 11.89 0.51
CA LEU A 225 26.88 12.05 -0.77
C LEU A 225 26.27 13.17 -1.63
N VAL A 226 24.94 13.32 -1.60
CA VAL A 226 24.22 14.40 -2.28
C VAL A 226 24.50 15.75 -1.61
N GLU A 227 24.46 15.83 -0.28
CA GLU A 227 24.76 17.06 0.49
C GLU A 227 26.21 17.53 0.30
N ARG A 228 27.16 16.61 0.04
CA ARG A 228 28.53 16.95 -0.35
C ARG A 228 28.62 17.73 -1.67
N ASN A 229 27.59 17.63 -2.52
CA ASN A 229 27.48 18.31 -3.81
C ASN A 229 28.69 18.05 -4.73
N ARG A 230 29.11 16.77 -4.83
CA ARG A 230 30.17 16.30 -5.72
C ARG A 230 29.81 14.93 -6.27
N ASN A 231 30.20 14.64 -7.51
CA ASN A 231 30.03 13.32 -8.12
C ASN A 231 30.62 12.23 -7.22
N PHE A 232 29.98 11.06 -7.20
CA PHE A 232 30.44 9.89 -6.47
C PHE A 232 30.29 8.63 -7.32
N THR A 233 31.13 7.62 -7.06
CA THR A 233 31.07 6.32 -7.73
C THR A 233 30.18 5.35 -6.95
N MET A 234 29.75 4.26 -7.59
CA MET A 234 29.05 3.17 -6.91
C MET A 234 29.87 2.57 -5.76
N GLU A 235 31.19 2.48 -5.92
CA GLU A 235 32.09 2.02 -4.85
C GLU A 235 32.06 2.96 -3.64
N GLN A 236 32.10 4.28 -3.89
CA GLN A 236 31.99 5.28 -2.82
C GLN A 236 30.62 5.21 -2.12
N PHE A 237 29.55 4.98 -2.88
CA PHE A 237 28.22 4.76 -2.32
C PHE A 237 28.20 3.56 -1.37
N TRP A 238 28.59 2.37 -1.84
CA TRP A 238 28.57 1.17 -1.00
C TRP A 238 29.51 1.26 0.19
N LYS A 239 30.69 1.89 0.02
CA LYS A 239 31.59 2.18 1.14
C LYS A 239 30.91 3.05 2.20
N GLN A 240 30.10 4.03 1.79
CA GLN A 240 29.36 4.89 2.71
C GLN A 240 28.17 4.16 3.37
N VAL A 241 27.51 3.23 2.67
CA VAL A 241 26.40 2.42 3.19
C VAL A 241 26.85 1.50 4.32
N PHE A 242 28.06 0.95 4.21
CA PHE A 242 28.66 0.04 5.18
C PHE A 242 29.72 0.70 6.07
N ALA A 243 29.78 2.04 6.09
CA ALA A 243 30.58 2.75 7.08
C ALA A 243 29.88 2.65 8.44
N ASP A 244 30.59 2.13 9.44
CA ASP A 244 30.10 1.93 10.82
C ASP A 244 29.54 3.23 11.46
#